data_AF-A0A257XCR3-F1
#
_entry.id   AF-A0A257XCR3-F1
#
_cell.length_a   1.000
_cell.length_b   1.000
_cell.length_c   1.000
_cell.angle_alpha   90.00
_cell.angle_beta   90.00
_cell.angle_gamma   90.00
#
_symmetry.space_group_name_H-M   'P 1'
#
loop_
_entity.id
_entity.type
_entity.pdbx_description
1 polymer ?
#
loop_
_entity_poly.entity_id
_entity_poly.type
_entity_poly.pdbx_seq_one_letter_code
_entity_poly.pdbx_strand_id
1 'polypeptide(L)'
;MLDNLTQRLAKVVKTLRGQARLTDENIADMLREVRMALLEADVALPVVKDLVAKIREKAIGQEVVGSLTPGQALIGVVHDELTALMGGASVGLNFATQPPAIVLMAGLQGAGKTTTVGKLAKWLRETQKKKVLTVSCDVYRPAAIEQLRTVTGQAGAEFFPSRPDQKPVDIARAAVEFAKTRYFDVLLVDTAGRLAVDQPMMDEIRALHEAIKPIETLFVVDAMLGQDAVNTAKAFKDALPLTGVVLTKLDGDARGGAALSVRHVTGAPLKFAGVGEKLTGLEEFHPQRMASRILGMGDILGLVEDARRQVDEDQARDLAQKLKSGKGFDLNDFKQQIAQMRKMGGLSALMDKLPAQFAGAA
;
A
#
# COMPACT_ATOMS: atom_id res chain seq x y z
N MET A 1 23.24 13.02 2.00
CA MET A 1 22.92 12.14 3.16
C MET A 1 22.33 10.79 2.72
N LEU A 2 21.46 10.74 1.69
CA LEU A 2 21.17 9.50 0.92
C LEU A 2 22.45 8.79 0.45
N ASP A 3 23.51 9.55 0.20
CA ASP A 3 24.83 9.06 -0.18
C ASP A 3 25.44 8.08 0.83
N ASN A 4 25.11 8.17 2.11
CA ASN A 4 25.75 7.34 3.13
C ASN A 4 25.21 5.90 3.14
N LEU A 5 23.93 5.72 2.83
CA LEU A 5 23.33 4.40 2.64
C LEU A 5 23.77 3.78 1.31
N THR A 6 23.73 4.58 0.25
CA THR A 6 24.17 4.16 -1.08
C THR A 6 25.65 3.79 -1.10
N GLN A 7 26.51 4.54 -0.40
CA GLN A 7 27.95 4.22 -0.28
C GLN A 7 28.22 2.96 0.55
N ARG A 8 27.46 2.73 1.63
CA ARG A 8 27.61 1.54 2.47
C ARG A 8 27.20 0.27 1.72
N LEU A 9 26.05 0.31 1.06
CA LEU A 9 25.58 -0.80 0.25
C LEU A 9 26.44 -1.03 -1.02
N ALA A 10 26.99 0.04 -1.63
CA ALA A 10 27.96 -0.11 -2.73
C ALA A 10 29.26 -0.81 -2.29
N LYS A 11 29.70 -0.58 -1.04
CA LYS A 11 30.87 -1.25 -0.45
C LYS A 11 30.58 -2.73 -0.21
N VAL A 12 29.38 -3.05 0.23
CA VAL A 12 28.88 -4.42 0.41
C VAL A 12 28.81 -5.19 -0.92
N VAL A 13 28.26 -4.59 -1.98
CA VAL A 13 28.20 -5.20 -3.33
C VAL A 13 29.59 -5.57 -3.86
N LYS A 14 30.61 -4.78 -3.53
CA LYS A 14 32.01 -5.02 -3.93
C LYS A 14 32.66 -6.20 -3.20
N THR A 15 32.19 -6.53 -1.99
CA THR A 15 32.78 -7.56 -1.12
C THR A 15 32.25 -8.97 -1.42
N LEU A 16 31.11 -9.08 -2.12
CA LEU A 16 30.40 -10.34 -2.38
C LEU A 16 30.63 -10.97 -3.77
N ARG A 17 31.59 -10.49 -4.57
CA ARG A 17 31.87 -11.07 -5.90
C ARG A 17 32.34 -12.53 -5.79
N GLY A 18 31.65 -13.45 -6.47
CA GLY A 18 32.12 -14.83 -6.70
C GLY A 18 31.39 -15.94 -5.95
N GLN A 19 30.35 -15.65 -5.16
CA GLN A 19 29.55 -16.68 -4.47
C GLN A 19 28.26 -17.00 -5.24
N ALA A 20 28.00 -18.28 -5.52
CA ALA A 20 26.85 -18.74 -6.30
C ALA A 20 25.52 -18.77 -5.51
N ARG A 21 25.58 -18.72 -4.18
CA ARG A 21 24.42 -18.80 -3.29
C ARG A 21 24.53 -17.82 -2.13
N LEU A 22 23.38 -17.39 -1.64
CA LEU A 22 23.26 -16.60 -0.42
C LEU A 22 23.38 -17.52 0.81
N THR A 23 24.33 -17.20 1.70
CA THR A 23 24.60 -17.91 2.96
C THR A 23 24.40 -16.95 4.12
N ASP A 24 24.19 -17.49 5.31
CA ASP A 24 23.93 -16.68 6.50
C ASP A 24 25.08 -15.71 6.82
N GLU A 25 26.33 -16.19 6.69
CA GLU A 25 27.54 -15.40 6.89
C GLU A 25 27.69 -14.27 5.86
N ASN A 26 27.28 -14.50 4.60
CA ASN A 26 27.47 -13.53 3.53
C ASN A 26 26.39 -12.42 3.50
N ILE A 27 25.19 -12.71 4.04
CA ILE A 27 24.10 -11.72 4.13
C ILE A 27 24.06 -10.99 5.47
N ALA A 28 24.75 -11.48 6.52
CA ALA A 28 24.64 -10.92 7.88
C ALA A 28 24.94 -9.42 7.96
N ASP A 29 26.05 -8.98 7.35
CA ASP A 29 26.44 -7.57 7.31
C ASP A 29 25.45 -6.73 6.50
N MET A 30 24.93 -7.28 5.40
CA MET A 30 23.91 -6.61 4.60
C MET A 30 22.60 -6.42 5.35
N LEU A 31 22.13 -7.47 6.02
CA LEU A 31 20.90 -7.42 6.83
C LEU A 31 21.04 -6.42 7.97
N ARG A 32 22.24 -6.29 8.53
CA ARG A 32 22.53 -5.25 9.53
C ARG A 32 22.41 -3.85 8.93
N GLU A 33 22.91 -3.61 7.73
CA GLU A 33 22.77 -2.32 7.05
C GLU A 33 21.32 -2.01 6.67
N VAL A 34 20.59 -2.99 6.12
CA VAL A 34 19.15 -2.86 5.83
C VAL A 34 18.37 -2.53 7.10
N ARG A 35 18.67 -3.21 8.21
CA ARG A 35 18.06 -2.92 9.52
C ARG A 35 18.31 -1.48 9.95
N MET A 36 19.55 -1.00 9.84
CA MET A 36 19.89 0.38 10.20
C MET A 36 19.17 1.38 9.30
N ALA A 37 19.11 1.12 8.00
CA ALA A 37 18.42 1.96 7.02
C ALA A 37 16.93 2.14 7.34
N LEU A 38 16.26 1.03 7.70
CA LEU A 38 14.85 1.03 8.06
C LEU A 38 14.60 1.79 9.36
N LEU A 39 15.48 1.66 10.35
CA LEU A 39 15.38 2.43 11.60
C LEU A 39 15.63 3.93 11.37
N GLU A 40 16.61 4.29 10.53
CA GLU A 40 16.84 5.68 10.09
C GLU A 40 15.69 6.24 9.24
N ALA A 41 14.84 5.38 8.69
CA ALA A 41 13.61 5.74 8.00
C ALA A 41 12.38 5.79 8.90
N ASP A 42 12.58 5.78 10.23
CA ASP A 42 11.54 5.80 11.27
C ASP A 42 10.56 4.63 11.20
N VAL A 43 11.01 3.47 10.68
CA VAL A 43 10.22 2.23 10.77
C VAL A 43 10.26 1.72 12.21
N ALA A 44 9.11 1.31 12.74
CA ALA A 44 9.01 0.80 14.09
C ALA A 44 9.85 -0.48 14.28
N LEU A 45 10.62 -0.55 15.38
CA LEU A 45 11.54 -1.65 15.67
C LEU A 45 10.90 -3.05 15.58
N PRO A 46 9.66 -3.31 16.07
CA PRO A 46 9.03 -4.62 15.91
C PRO A 46 8.88 -5.02 14.43
N VAL A 47 8.48 -4.07 13.59
CA VAL A 47 8.28 -4.27 12.15
C VAL A 47 9.60 -4.53 11.45
N VAL A 48 10.66 -3.81 11.84
CA VAL A 48 12.01 -4.05 11.31
C VAL A 48 12.50 -5.45 11.67
N LYS A 49 12.32 -5.89 12.93
CA LYS A 49 12.72 -7.24 13.37
C LYS A 49 12.04 -8.33 12.55
N ASP A 50 10.73 -8.23 12.39
CA ASP A 50 9.94 -9.20 11.62
C ASP A 50 10.31 -9.22 10.15
N LEU A 51 10.54 -8.04 9.55
CA LEU A 51 10.94 -7.91 8.16
C LEU A 51 12.33 -8.52 7.91
N VAL A 52 13.32 -8.21 8.76
CA VAL A 52 14.67 -8.75 8.64
C VAL A 52 14.67 -10.27 8.81
N ALA A 53 13.85 -10.82 9.72
CA ALA A 53 13.71 -12.26 9.88
C ALA A 53 13.17 -12.93 8.61
N LYS A 54 12.13 -12.36 8.00
CA LYS A 54 11.55 -12.86 6.73
C LYS A 54 12.52 -12.77 5.56
N ILE A 55 13.24 -11.66 5.45
CA ILE A 55 14.27 -11.49 4.40
C ILE A 55 15.35 -12.56 4.57
N ARG A 56 15.84 -12.78 5.80
CA ARG A 56 16.85 -13.80 6.08
C ARG A 56 16.38 -15.20 5.67
N GLU A 57 15.15 -15.57 6.04
CA GLU A 57 14.57 -16.87 5.71
C GLU A 57 14.48 -17.09 4.20
N LYS A 58 14.05 -16.07 3.44
CA LYS A 58 13.90 -16.16 1.98
C LYS A 58 15.21 -16.04 1.22
N ALA A 59 16.17 -15.29 1.74
CA ALA A 59 17.46 -15.10 1.11
C ALA A 59 18.32 -16.38 1.20
N ILE A 60 18.30 -17.08 2.34
CA ILE A 60 19.15 -18.28 2.53
C ILE A 60 18.80 -19.36 1.51
N GLY A 61 19.82 -19.82 0.77
CA GLY A 61 19.67 -20.89 -0.21
C GLY A 61 19.09 -20.45 -1.56
N GLN A 62 18.77 -19.17 -1.75
CA GLN A 62 18.40 -18.63 -3.05
C GLN A 62 19.62 -18.63 -3.98
N GLU A 63 19.43 -19.16 -5.20
CA GLU A 63 20.45 -19.14 -6.23
C GLU A 63 20.58 -17.74 -6.82
N VAL A 64 21.82 -17.29 -6.95
CA VAL A 64 22.12 -16.00 -7.58
C VAL A 64 22.13 -16.24 -9.08
N VAL A 65 21.21 -15.57 -9.78
CA VAL A 65 21.20 -15.55 -11.26
C VAL A 65 22.59 -15.13 -11.74
N GLY A 66 23.17 -15.86 -12.69
CA GLY A 66 24.60 -15.73 -13.05
C GLY A 66 25.05 -14.33 -13.50
N SER A 67 24.13 -13.45 -13.88
CA SER A 67 24.40 -12.04 -14.22
C SER A 67 24.39 -11.08 -13.03
N LEU A 68 23.93 -11.52 -11.85
CA LEU A 68 23.81 -10.72 -10.64
C LEU A 68 24.90 -11.03 -9.62
N THR A 69 25.29 -10.01 -8.86
CA THR A 69 26.06 -10.20 -7.62
C THR A 69 25.12 -10.64 -6.48
N PRO A 70 25.62 -11.35 -5.45
CA PRO A 70 24.82 -11.70 -4.28
C PRO A 70 24.17 -10.48 -3.61
N GLY A 71 24.86 -9.34 -3.60
CA GLY A 71 24.30 -8.10 -3.07
C GLY A 71 23.08 -7.59 -3.85
N GLN A 72 23.14 -7.64 -5.20
CA GLN A 72 22.00 -7.27 -6.05
C GLN A 72 20.84 -8.26 -5.89
N ALA A 73 21.14 -9.56 -5.78
CA ALA A 73 20.12 -10.58 -5.51
C ALA A 73 19.41 -10.31 -4.18
N LEU A 74 20.16 -10.01 -3.10
CA LEU A 74 19.57 -9.67 -1.81
C LEU A 74 18.73 -8.39 -1.86
N ILE A 75 19.16 -7.36 -2.58
CA ILE A 75 18.36 -6.13 -2.78
C ILE A 75 17.01 -6.46 -3.42
N GLY A 76 16.99 -7.38 -4.41
CA GLY A 76 15.75 -7.89 -4.99
C GLY A 76 14.83 -8.52 -3.94
N VAL A 77 15.37 -9.37 -3.06
CA VAL A 77 14.58 -9.98 -1.95
C VAL A 77 14.04 -8.92 -1.00
N VAL A 78 14.87 -7.94 -0.63
CA VAL A 78 14.45 -6.85 0.27
C VAL A 78 13.32 -6.04 -0.37
N HIS A 79 13.42 -5.73 -1.67
CA HIS A 79 12.37 -5.02 -2.41
C HIS A 79 11.06 -5.81 -2.47
N ASP A 80 11.15 -7.11 -2.77
CA ASP A 80 9.99 -8.00 -2.84
C ASP A 80 9.29 -8.06 -1.47
N GLU A 81 10.05 -8.17 -0.36
CA GLU A 81 9.49 -8.20 0.99
C GLU A 81 8.90 -6.86 1.43
N LEU A 82 9.54 -5.74 1.08
CA LEU A 82 8.99 -4.40 1.34
C LEU A 82 7.67 -4.20 0.59
N THR A 83 7.62 -4.61 -0.68
CA THR A 83 6.43 -4.53 -1.52
C THR A 83 5.31 -5.40 -0.94
N ALA A 84 5.63 -6.64 -0.53
CA ALA A 84 4.68 -7.55 0.10
C ALA A 84 4.14 -6.99 1.42
N LEU A 85 5.01 -6.44 2.27
CA LEU A 85 4.62 -5.84 3.55
C LEU A 85 3.68 -4.64 3.37
N MET A 86 3.82 -3.88 2.28
CA MET A 86 2.94 -2.76 1.95
C MET A 86 1.60 -3.18 1.30
N GLY A 87 1.45 -4.45 0.91
CA GLY A 87 0.20 -5.00 0.37
C GLY A 87 0.27 -5.60 -1.03
N GLY A 88 1.46 -5.61 -1.65
CA GLY A 88 1.67 -6.20 -2.97
C GLY A 88 1.13 -5.33 -4.11
N ALA A 89 -0.18 -5.13 -4.20
CA ALA A 89 -0.84 -4.39 -5.28
C ALA A 89 -1.48 -3.08 -4.80
N SER A 90 -1.68 -2.15 -5.72
CA SER A 90 -2.50 -0.95 -5.47
C SER A 90 -3.96 -1.36 -5.23
N VAL A 91 -4.59 -0.75 -4.23
CA VAL A 91 -5.99 -1.00 -3.87
C VAL A 91 -6.74 0.33 -3.89
N GLY A 92 -7.70 0.45 -4.80
CA GLY A 92 -8.55 1.63 -4.93
C GLY A 92 -9.65 1.73 -3.87
N LEU A 93 -10.51 2.74 -4.02
CA LEU A 93 -11.73 2.87 -3.22
C LEU A 93 -12.81 1.90 -3.68
N ASN A 94 -13.54 1.36 -2.72
CA ASN A 94 -14.69 0.52 -2.93
C ASN A 94 -15.95 1.36 -3.08
N PHE A 95 -16.58 1.26 -4.24
CA PHE A 95 -17.87 1.89 -4.53
C PHE A 95 -18.99 0.85 -4.75
N ALA A 96 -18.77 -0.41 -4.38
CA ALA A 96 -19.74 -1.50 -4.53
C ALA A 96 -20.86 -1.40 -3.48
N THR A 97 -21.62 -0.32 -3.55
CA THR A 97 -22.80 -0.05 -2.73
C THR A 97 -23.83 0.72 -3.56
N GLN A 98 -25.07 0.75 -3.08
CA GLN A 98 -26.03 1.72 -3.57
C GLN A 98 -25.55 3.13 -3.21
N PRO A 99 -25.51 4.08 -4.17
CA PRO A 99 -25.13 5.46 -3.90
C PRO A 99 -26.01 6.12 -2.82
N PRO A 100 -25.45 7.02 -2.00
CA PRO A 100 -24.06 7.48 -2.02
C PRO A 100 -23.09 6.48 -1.35
N ALA A 101 -21.90 6.32 -1.91
CA ALA A 101 -20.80 5.68 -1.21
C ALA A 101 -20.28 6.62 -0.11
N ILE A 102 -20.45 6.23 1.16
CA ILE A 102 -20.04 7.02 2.31
C ILE A 102 -18.60 6.66 2.68
N VAL A 103 -17.73 7.67 2.69
CA VAL A 103 -16.32 7.56 3.07
C VAL A 103 -16.08 8.38 4.34
N LEU A 104 -15.76 7.70 5.43
CA LEU A 104 -15.46 8.30 6.73
C LEU A 104 -13.96 8.50 6.90
N MET A 105 -13.54 9.73 7.21
CA MET A 105 -12.14 10.04 7.50
C MET A 105 -11.88 10.00 8.99
N ALA A 106 -11.00 9.12 9.43
CA ALA A 106 -10.57 8.98 10.83
C ALA A 106 -9.06 9.26 10.96
N GLY A 107 -8.60 9.68 12.13
CA GLY A 107 -7.18 9.86 12.40
C GLY A 107 -6.85 10.98 13.39
N LEU A 108 -5.56 11.11 13.70
CA LEU A 108 -5.05 12.07 14.67
C LEU A 108 -5.32 13.53 14.28
N GLN A 109 -5.27 14.40 15.28
CA GLN A 109 -5.22 15.84 15.05
C GLN A 109 -3.97 16.20 14.24
N GLY A 110 -4.11 17.12 13.28
CA GLY A 110 -2.98 17.56 12.45
C GLY A 110 -2.51 16.57 11.37
N ALA A 111 -3.09 15.36 11.29
CA ALA A 111 -2.73 14.35 10.28
C ALA A 111 -3.14 14.74 8.84
N GLY A 112 -3.90 15.82 8.67
CA GLY A 112 -4.30 16.33 7.35
C GLY A 112 -5.66 15.86 6.84
N LYS A 113 -6.57 15.35 7.70
CA LYS A 113 -7.90 14.85 7.31
C LYS A 113 -8.70 15.81 6.42
N THR A 114 -8.93 17.04 6.87
CA THR A 114 -9.68 18.06 6.12
C THR A 114 -9.07 18.34 4.74
N THR A 115 -7.74 18.43 4.66
CA THR A 115 -7.03 18.63 3.40
C THR A 115 -7.13 17.41 2.49
N THR A 116 -7.03 16.21 3.05
CA THR A 116 -7.21 14.95 2.31
C THR A 116 -8.62 14.82 1.76
N VAL A 117 -9.66 15.26 2.50
CA VAL A 117 -11.04 15.30 1.97
C VAL A 117 -11.13 16.17 0.73
N GLY A 118 -10.55 17.38 0.77
CA GLY A 118 -10.52 18.27 -0.40
C GLY A 118 -9.83 17.68 -1.61
N LYS A 119 -8.63 17.13 -1.40
CA LYS A 119 -7.86 16.47 -2.45
C LYS A 119 -8.60 15.27 -3.03
N LEU A 120 -9.19 14.45 -2.17
CA LEU A 120 -9.94 13.27 -2.57
C LEU A 120 -11.22 13.66 -3.34
N ALA A 121 -11.92 14.71 -2.91
CA ALA A 121 -13.06 15.25 -3.63
C ALA A 121 -12.68 15.69 -5.04
N LYS A 122 -11.54 16.39 -5.19
CA LYS A 122 -11.02 16.78 -6.49
C LYS A 122 -10.68 15.56 -7.36
N TRP A 123 -9.93 14.61 -6.81
CA TRP A 123 -9.54 13.38 -7.51
C TRP A 123 -10.76 12.55 -7.97
N LEU A 124 -11.77 12.39 -7.12
CA LEU A 124 -13.02 11.68 -7.45
C LEU A 124 -13.79 12.36 -8.59
N ARG A 125 -13.83 13.69 -8.60
CA ARG A 125 -14.49 14.46 -9.67
C ARG A 125 -13.71 14.39 -10.98
N GLU A 126 -12.40 14.56 -10.94
CA GLU A 126 -11.57 14.67 -12.14
C GLU A 126 -11.31 13.30 -12.77
N THR A 127 -10.97 12.30 -11.97
CA THR A 127 -10.57 10.96 -12.45
C THR A 127 -11.76 10.01 -12.52
N GLN A 128 -12.60 9.96 -11.49
CA GLN A 128 -13.72 9.00 -11.40
C GLN A 128 -15.06 9.58 -11.88
N LYS A 129 -15.09 10.87 -12.26
CA LYS A 129 -16.28 11.60 -12.74
C LYS A 129 -17.49 11.50 -11.80
N LYS A 130 -17.25 11.40 -10.49
CA LYS A 130 -18.30 11.28 -9.47
C LYS A 130 -18.83 12.63 -9.02
N LYS A 131 -20.12 12.71 -8.71
CA LYS A 131 -20.73 13.83 -7.99
C LYS A 131 -20.47 13.68 -6.49
N VAL A 132 -19.66 14.58 -5.93
CA VAL A 132 -19.15 14.48 -4.55
C VAL A 132 -19.80 15.52 -3.65
N LEU A 133 -20.27 15.07 -2.50
CA LEU A 133 -20.65 15.90 -1.36
C LEU A 133 -19.62 15.74 -0.25
N THR A 134 -19.26 16.83 0.43
CA THR A 134 -18.45 16.78 1.64
C THR A 134 -19.23 17.32 2.84
N VAL A 135 -18.91 16.84 4.03
CA VAL A 135 -19.47 17.35 5.29
C VAL A 135 -18.40 17.38 6.37
N SER A 136 -18.42 18.43 7.20
CA SER A 136 -17.57 18.49 8.39
C SER A 136 -18.39 18.09 9.61
N CYS A 137 -17.89 17.08 10.33
CA CYS A 137 -18.35 16.68 11.65
C CYS A 137 -17.37 17.13 12.74
N ASP A 138 -16.36 17.94 12.40
CA ASP A 138 -15.43 18.56 13.35
C ASP A 138 -16.04 19.85 13.91
N VAL A 139 -16.89 19.69 14.92
CA VAL A 139 -17.55 20.81 15.64
C VAL A 139 -16.68 21.41 16.75
N TYR A 140 -15.54 20.78 17.04
CA TYR A 140 -14.66 21.14 18.16
C TYR A 140 -13.59 22.13 17.74
N ARG A 141 -13.04 21.98 16.53
CA ARG A 141 -11.97 22.85 16.04
C ARG A 141 -12.55 24.14 15.47
N PRO A 142 -12.07 25.32 15.91
CA PRO A 142 -12.47 26.60 15.34
C PRO A 142 -12.25 26.62 13.82
N ALA A 143 -13.24 27.13 13.10
CA ALA A 143 -13.22 27.25 11.63
C ALA A 143 -13.02 25.94 10.84
N ALA A 144 -13.12 24.74 11.44
CA ALA A 144 -12.97 23.49 10.68
C ALA A 144 -14.05 23.32 9.61
N ILE A 145 -15.30 23.67 9.94
CA ILE A 145 -16.43 23.71 9.01
C ILE A 145 -16.13 24.66 7.84
N GLU A 146 -15.71 25.90 8.14
CA GLU A 146 -15.40 26.92 7.13
C GLU A 146 -14.18 26.58 6.27
N GLN A 147 -13.16 25.97 6.87
CA GLN A 147 -11.99 25.46 6.18
C GLN A 147 -12.40 24.38 5.18
N LEU A 148 -13.19 23.39 5.60
CA LEU A 148 -13.66 22.35 4.69
C LEU A 148 -14.55 22.92 3.59
N ARG A 149 -15.45 23.86 3.91
CA ARG A 149 -16.30 24.56 2.93
C ARG A 149 -15.46 25.21 1.83
N THR A 150 -14.41 25.95 2.23
CA THR A 150 -13.50 26.62 1.30
C THR A 150 -12.75 25.63 0.42
N VAL A 151 -12.15 24.61 1.04
CA VAL A 151 -11.38 23.56 0.37
C VAL A 151 -12.25 22.76 -0.61
N THR A 152 -13.50 22.47 -0.21
CA THR A 152 -14.50 21.78 -1.05
C THR A 152 -14.88 22.61 -2.27
N GLY A 153 -15.12 23.91 -2.08
CA GLY A 153 -15.38 24.83 -3.19
C GLY A 153 -14.22 24.93 -4.17
N GLN A 154 -12.98 24.96 -3.68
CA GLN A 154 -11.78 24.94 -4.53
C GLN A 154 -11.62 23.61 -5.30
N ALA A 155 -12.04 22.49 -4.71
CA ALA A 155 -12.13 21.20 -5.40
C ALA A 155 -13.31 21.10 -6.38
N GLY A 156 -14.20 22.10 -6.38
CA GLY A 156 -15.45 22.18 -7.15
C GLY A 156 -16.50 21.13 -6.75
N ALA A 157 -16.38 20.56 -5.55
CA ALA A 157 -17.39 19.68 -4.98
C ALA A 157 -18.47 20.49 -4.22
N GLU A 158 -19.56 19.84 -3.84
CA GLU A 158 -20.61 20.48 -3.03
C GLU A 158 -20.34 20.24 -1.53
N PHE A 159 -20.66 21.22 -0.70
CA PHE A 159 -20.50 21.15 0.75
C PHE A 159 -21.85 21.12 1.45
N PHE A 160 -22.05 20.19 2.36
CA PHE A 160 -23.23 20.15 3.23
C PHE A 160 -23.06 21.14 4.40
N PRO A 161 -23.99 22.10 4.58
CA PRO A 161 -23.90 23.07 5.65
C PRO A 161 -24.08 22.39 7.02
N SER A 162 -23.12 22.62 7.92
CA SER A 162 -23.11 22.16 9.31
C SER A 162 -22.80 23.34 10.23
N ARG A 163 -23.19 23.23 11.50
CA ARG A 163 -22.95 24.28 12.51
C ARG A 163 -22.28 23.72 13.76
N PRO A 164 -21.47 24.52 14.49
CA PRO A 164 -20.77 24.06 15.69
C PRO A 164 -21.68 23.65 16.86
N ASP A 165 -22.93 24.11 16.90
CA ASP A 165 -23.91 23.79 17.94
C ASP A 165 -24.58 22.42 17.77
N GLN A 166 -24.37 21.76 16.62
CA GLN A 166 -24.99 20.49 16.29
C GLN A 166 -24.13 19.30 16.75
N LYS A 167 -24.77 18.15 17.01
CA LYS A 167 -24.05 16.91 17.31
C LYS A 167 -23.47 16.30 16.02
N PRO A 168 -22.24 15.76 16.03
CA PRO A 168 -21.61 15.13 14.86
C PRO A 168 -22.46 14.06 14.19
N VAL A 169 -23.11 13.20 14.98
CA VAL A 169 -23.97 12.12 14.48
C VAL A 169 -25.19 12.66 13.73
N ASP A 170 -25.80 13.74 14.23
CA ASP A 170 -26.97 14.34 13.62
C ASP A 170 -26.61 15.05 12.30
N ILE A 171 -25.45 15.73 12.26
CA ILE A 171 -24.88 16.31 11.04
C ILE A 171 -24.69 15.22 9.97
N ALA A 172 -24.04 14.12 10.34
CA ALA A 172 -23.72 13.07 9.37
C ALA A 172 -24.97 12.37 8.83
N ARG A 173 -25.97 12.08 9.68
CA ARG A 173 -27.27 11.54 9.24
C ARG A 173 -27.98 12.48 8.27
N ALA A 174 -28.02 13.78 8.58
CA ALA A 174 -28.63 14.76 7.69
C ALA A 174 -27.89 14.87 6.35
N ALA A 175 -26.56 14.79 6.35
CA ALA A 175 -25.74 14.79 5.14
C ALA A 175 -25.98 13.55 4.27
N VAL A 176 -26.15 12.37 4.89
CA VAL A 176 -26.48 11.12 4.19
C VAL A 176 -27.83 11.24 3.47
N GLU A 177 -28.87 11.73 4.15
CA GLU A 177 -30.19 11.89 3.55
C GLU A 177 -30.21 12.96 2.45
N PHE A 178 -29.47 14.05 2.65
CA PHE A 178 -29.28 15.07 1.61
C PHE A 178 -28.56 14.50 0.38
N ALA A 179 -27.50 13.71 0.59
CA ALA A 179 -26.75 13.06 -0.48
C ALA A 179 -27.63 12.11 -1.30
N LYS A 180 -28.46 11.29 -0.64
CA LYS A 180 -29.43 10.40 -1.30
C LYS A 180 -30.46 11.17 -2.12
N THR A 181 -31.11 12.16 -1.51
CA THR A 181 -32.21 12.91 -2.14
C THR A 181 -31.74 13.71 -3.36
N ARG A 182 -30.48 14.13 -3.38
CA ARG A 182 -29.88 14.90 -4.48
C ARG A 182 -28.98 14.06 -5.39
N TYR A 183 -29.05 12.74 -5.29
CA TYR A 183 -28.36 11.78 -6.15
C TYR A 183 -26.85 12.02 -6.23
N PHE A 184 -26.20 12.21 -5.08
CA PHE A 184 -24.75 12.22 -5.00
C PHE A 184 -24.19 10.80 -5.09
N ASP A 185 -23.05 10.66 -5.77
CA ASP A 185 -22.37 9.37 -5.88
C ASP A 185 -21.56 9.04 -4.63
N VAL A 186 -20.91 10.07 -4.04
CA VAL A 186 -19.97 9.90 -2.92
C VAL A 186 -20.20 10.98 -1.88
N LEU A 187 -20.25 10.58 -0.61
CA LEU A 187 -20.25 11.46 0.56
C LEU A 187 -18.93 11.30 1.32
N LEU A 188 -18.13 12.35 1.41
CA LEU A 188 -16.92 12.40 2.23
C LEU A 188 -17.23 13.06 3.58
N VAL A 189 -16.97 12.35 4.67
CA VAL A 189 -17.22 12.79 6.04
C VAL A 189 -15.90 13.10 6.73
N ASP A 190 -15.61 14.39 6.96
CA ASP A 190 -14.45 14.83 7.74
C ASP A 190 -14.79 14.79 9.24
N THR A 191 -14.02 14.05 10.03
CA THR A 191 -14.19 14.01 11.49
C THR A 191 -13.10 14.84 12.18
N ALA A 192 -13.33 15.16 13.45
CA ALA A 192 -12.32 15.87 14.23
C ALA A 192 -11.06 15.03 14.46
N GLY A 193 -9.95 15.72 14.80
CA GLY A 193 -8.80 15.09 15.42
C GLY A 193 -9.17 14.37 16.70
N ARG A 194 -8.74 13.11 16.83
CA ARG A 194 -8.90 12.33 18.06
C ARG A 194 -7.53 11.87 18.52
N LEU A 195 -7.21 12.06 19.80
CA LEU A 195 -6.02 11.46 20.39
C LEU A 195 -6.34 10.00 20.72
N ALA A 196 -5.42 9.08 20.43
CA ALA A 196 -5.61 7.64 20.66
C ALA A 196 -5.89 7.28 22.13
N VAL A 197 -5.61 8.19 23.07
CA VAL A 197 -5.81 8.03 24.51
C VAL A 197 -7.15 8.61 25.03
N ASP A 198 -7.91 9.30 24.19
CA ASP A 198 -9.15 9.97 24.59
C ASP A 198 -10.37 9.05 24.33
N GLN A 199 -10.78 8.31 25.36
CA GLN A 199 -11.85 7.30 25.26
C GLN A 199 -13.22 7.90 24.86
N PRO A 200 -13.72 9.00 25.47
CA PRO A 200 -14.95 9.66 25.03
C PRO A 200 -14.95 10.03 23.54
N MET A 201 -13.81 10.54 23.07
CA MET A 201 -13.58 10.90 21.67
C MET A 201 -13.63 9.70 20.73
N MET A 202 -13.07 8.55 21.16
CA MET A 202 -13.13 7.29 20.41
C MET A 202 -14.53 6.67 20.41
N ASP A 203 -15.29 6.82 21.50
CA ASP A 203 -16.68 6.34 21.57
C ASP A 203 -17.60 7.14 20.63
N GLU A 204 -17.36 8.45 20.49
CA GLU A 204 -18.12 9.28 19.55
C GLU A 204 -17.90 8.86 18.09
N ILE A 205 -16.65 8.60 17.67
CA ILE A 205 -16.40 8.16 16.28
C ILE A 205 -16.97 6.76 16.01
N ARG A 206 -17.02 5.88 17.02
CA ARG A 206 -17.75 4.60 16.91
C ARG A 206 -19.24 4.84 16.70
N ALA A 207 -19.86 5.68 17.52
CA ALA A 207 -21.27 6.03 17.38
C ALA A 207 -21.58 6.66 16.01
N LEU A 208 -20.69 7.51 15.51
CA LEU A 208 -20.76 8.10 14.18
C LEU A 208 -20.70 7.03 13.09
N HIS A 209 -19.71 6.12 13.18
CA HIS A 209 -19.54 5.02 12.23
C HIS A 209 -20.75 4.10 12.20
N GLU A 210 -21.28 3.69 13.36
CA GLU A 210 -22.48 2.85 13.48
C GLU A 210 -23.73 3.54 12.91
N ALA A 211 -23.84 4.85 13.08
CA ALA A 211 -24.98 5.63 12.62
C ALA A 211 -25.05 5.76 11.10
N ILE A 212 -23.91 5.88 10.40
CA ILE A 212 -23.87 6.13 8.96
C ILE A 212 -23.42 4.92 8.12
N LYS A 213 -22.85 3.89 8.76
CA LYS A 213 -22.40 2.63 8.13
C LYS A 213 -21.59 2.87 6.86
N PRO A 214 -20.41 3.52 6.96
CA PRO A 214 -19.62 3.86 5.79
C PRO A 214 -19.12 2.58 5.07
N ILE A 215 -19.07 2.62 3.73
CA ILE A 215 -18.43 1.55 2.94
C ILE A 215 -16.91 1.63 3.03
N GLU A 216 -16.38 2.83 3.26
CA GLU A 216 -14.95 3.08 3.44
C GLU A 216 -14.71 3.89 4.71
N THR A 217 -13.85 3.39 5.58
CA THR A 217 -13.29 4.11 6.71
C THR A 217 -11.79 4.25 6.49
N LEU A 218 -11.38 5.47 6.10
CA LEU A 218 -10.00 5.80 5.77
C LEU A 218 -9.30 6.38 6.99
N PHE A 219 -8.25 5.69 7.44
CA PHE A 219 -7.36 6.18 8.48
C PHE A 219 -6.28 7.08 7.87
N VAL A 220 -6.29 8.36 8.21
CA VAL A 220 -5.32 9.35 7.75
C VAL A 220 -4.18 9.44 8.76
N VAL A 221 -2.97 9.21 8.28
CA VAL A 221 -1.77 9.23 9.11
C VAL A 221 -0.68 10.08 8.46
N ASP A 222 -0.01 10.87 9.28
CA ASP A 222 1.17 11.65 8.87
C ASP A 222 2.36 10.71 8.69
N ALA A 223 3.04 10.80 7.54
CA ALA A 223 4.24 10.00 7.28
C ALA A 223 5.39 10.30 8.26
N MET A 224 5.36 11.45 8.95
CA MET A 224 6.35 11.88 9.94
C MET A 224 6.13 11.33 11.36
N LEU A 225 4.99 10.65 11.63
CA LEU A 225 4.69 10.11 12.97
C LEU A 225 5.68 9.03 13.45
N GLY A 226 6.47 8.46 12.54
CA GLY A 226 7.48 7.45 12.86
C GLY A 226 6.93 6.29 13.69
N GLN A 227 7.53 6.05 14.85
CA GLN A 227 7.18 4.93 15.72
C GLN A 227 5.81 5.08 16.41
N ASP A 228 5.37 6.30 16.70
CA ASP A 228 4.07 6.57 17.36
C ASP A 228 2.88 6.25 16.47
N ALA A 229 3.11 6.09 15.16
CA ALA A 229 2.12 5.61 14.21
C ALA A 229 1.57 4.22 14.60
N VAL A 230 2.39 3.35 15.22
CA VAL A 230 1.98 1.99 15.62
C VAL A 230 0.89 2.02 16.69
N ASN A 231 1.14 2.73 17.80
CA ASN A 231 0.23 2.77 18.93
C ASN A 231 -1.10 3.42 18.53
N THR A 232 -1.01 4.50 17.77
CA THR A 232 -2.17 5.19 17.23
C THR A 232 -2.97 4.29 16.30
N ALA A 233 -2.32 3.67 15.32
CA ALA A 233 -3.01 2.84 14.34
C ALA A 233 -3.68 1.63 15.00
N LYS A 234 -3.07 1.06 16.05
CA LYS A 234 -3.69 0.01 16.86
C LYS A 234 -4.97 0.48 17.53
N ALA A 235 -4.95 1.63 18.21
CA ALA A 235 -6.13 2.17 18.89
C ALA A 235 -7.30 2.44 17.91
N PHE A 236 -7.01 2.96 16.73
CA PHE A 236 -8.05 3.18 15.70
C PHE A 236 -8.54 1.88 15.06
N LYS A 237 -7.66 0.89 14.84
CA LYS A 237 -8.06 -0.44 14.37
C LYS A 237 -9.00 -1.13 15.34
N ASP A 238 -8.71 -1.05 16.64
CA ASP A 238 -9.51 -1.69 17.68
C ASP A 238 -10.87 -0.99 17.85
N ALA A 239 -10.94 0.30 17.54
CA ALA A 239 -12.18 1.07 17.64
C ALA A 239 -13.04 1.04 16.38
N LEU A 240 -12.44 0.99 15.18
CA LEU A 240 -13.15 1.14 13.91
C LEU A 240 -12.69 0.09 12.89
N PRO A 241 -13.60 -0.43 12.05
CA PRO A 241 -13.22 -1.30 10.94
C PRO A 241 -12.57 -0.45 9.83
N LEU A 242 -11.24 -0.35 9.86
CA LEU A 242 -10.47 0.40 8.87
C LEU A 242 -10.42 -0.35 7.54
N THR A 243 -10.89 0.27 6.48
CA THR A 243 -10.90 -0.31 5.12
C THR A 243 -9.71 0.17 4.28
N GLY A 244 -9.08 1.26 4.69
CA GLY A 244 -7.92 1.81 4.02
C GLY A 244 -7.17 2.85 4.83
N VAL A 245 -5.97 3.18 4.38
CA VAL A 245 -5.09 4.16 4.99
C VAL A 245 -4.67 5.18 3.94
N VAL A 246 -4.62 6.45 4.34
CA VAL A 246 -4.07 7.54 3.54
C VAL A 246 -2.86 8.13 4.26
N LEU A 247 -1.72 8.12 3.58
CA LEU A 247 -0.48 8.72 4.07
C LEU A 247 -0.43 10.18 3.64
N THR A 248 -0.11 11.09 4.54
CA THR A 248 0.07 12.52 4.22
C THR A 248 1.53 12.93 4.40
N LYS A 249 1.88 14.08 3.81
CA LYS A 249 3.22 14.71 3.91
C LYS A 249 4.37 13.83 3.42
N LEU A 250 4.13 13.01 2.38
CA LEU A 250 5.18 12.20 1.73
C LEU A 250 6.13 13.02 0.84
N ASP A 251 5.86 14.32 0.69
CA ASP A 251 6.72 15.32 0.05
C ASP A 251 7.80 15.89 0.97
N GLY A 252 7.68 15.70 2.28
CA GLY A 252 8.72 16.09 3.23
C GLY A 252 9.88 15.09 3.30
N ASP A 253 10.75 15.26 4.30
CA ASP A 253 11.88 14.35 4.60
C ASP A 253 11.44 12.94 5.07
N ALA A 254 10.13 12.69 5.13
CA ALA A 254 9.56 11.42 5.54
C ALA A 254 9.96 10.31 4.57
N ARG A 255 10.73 9.34 5.06
CA ARG A 255 11.20 8.18 4.28
C ARG A 255 10.15 7.07 4.13
N GLY A 256 8.90 7.31 4.54
CA GLY A 256 7.79 6.37 4.37
C GLY A 256 7.75 5.23 5.41
N GLY A 257 8.56 5.24 6.47
CA GLY A 257 8.58 4.15 7.46
C GLY A 257 7.28 4.01 8.27
N ALA A 258 6.53 5.10 8.44
CA ALA A 258 5.19 5.07 9.02
C ALA A 258 4.21 4.22 8.17
N ALA A 259 4.37 4.19 6.84
CA ALA A 259 3.51 3.41 5.94
C ALA A 259 3.61 1.90 6.24
N LEU A 260 4.84 1.40 6.35
CA LEU A 260 5.14 0.01 6.69
C LEU A 260 4.58 -0.33 8.07
N SER A 261 4.78 0.57 9.03
CA SER A 261 4.39 0.36 10.42
C SER A 261 2.87 0.30 10.59
N VAL A 262 2.15 1.24 9.99
CA VAL A 262 0.69 1.28 10.05
C VAL A 262 0.07 0.10 9.32
N ARG A 263 0.57 -0.26 8.13
CA ARG A 263 0.05 -1.41 7.38
C ARG A 263 0.24 -2.71 8.15
N HIS A 264 1.43 -2.93 8.71
CA HIS A 264 1.74 -4.13 9.49
C HIS A 264 0.79 -4.30 10.69
N VAL A 265 0.48 -3.20 11.39
CA VAL A 265 -0.37 -3.23 12.60
C VAL A 265 -1.85 -3.35 12.25
N THR A 266 -2.33 -2.53 11.31
CA THR A 266 -3.76 -2.46 10.96
C THR A 266 -4.21 -3.59 10.04
N GLY A 267 -3.32 -4.06 9.16
CA GLY A 267 -3.67 -4.92 8.03
C GLY A 267 -4.38 -4.19 6.88
N ALA A 268 -4.86 -2.97 7.12
CA ALA A 268 -5.66 -2.19 6.18
C ALA A 268 -4.80 -1.64 5.02
N PRO A 269 -5.28 -1.69 3.77
CA PRO A 269 -4.49 -1.30 2.62
C PRO A 269 -4.17 0.19 2.56
N LEU A 270 -2.94 0.52 2.16
CA LEU A 270 -2.55 1.87 1.81
C LEU A 270 -3.19 2.20 0.45
N LYS A 271 -4.12 3.19 0.43
CA LYS A 271 -4.89 3.54 -0.77
C LYS A 271 -4.37 4.78 -1.48
N PHE A 272 -3.98 5.79 -0.71
CA PHE A 272 -3.49 7.05 -1.26
C PHE A 272 -2.27 7.60 -0.50
N ALA A 273 -1.51 8.43 -1.21
CA ALA A 273 -0.37 9.17 -0.75
C ALA A 273 -0.56 10.67 -1.06
N GLY A 274 -0.48 11.51 -0.04
CA GLY A 274 -0.42 12.96 -0.17
C GLY A 274 1.02 13.43 -0.37
N VAL A 275 1.31 14.00 -1.54
CA VAL A 275 2.67 14.37 -2.00
C VAL A 275 2.82 15.88 -2.25
N GLY A 276 2.11 16.71 -1.49
CA GLY A 276 2.17 18.16 -1.64
C GLY A 276 0.98 18.85 -1.00
N GLU A 277 1.06 20.16 -0.76
CA GLU A 277 -0.02 20.92 -0.12
C GLU A 277 -1.20 21.22 -1.04
N LYS A 278 -0.94 21.33 -2.35
CA LYS A 278 -1.95 21.64 -3.37
C LYS A 278 -3.04 20.56 -3.44
N LEU A 279 -4.24 20.93 -3.90
CA LEU A 279 -5.36 20.00 -4.09
C LEU A 279 -5.06 18.85 -5.07
N THR A 280 -4.09 19.02 -5.96
CA THR A 280 -3.62 17.98 -6.89
C THR A 280 -2.57 17.06 -6.28
N GLY A 281 -2.09 17.35 -5.06
CA GLY A 281 -1.06 16.57 -4.37
C GLY A 281 -1.63 15.35 -3.64
N LEU A 282 -2.43 14.54 -4.32
CA LEU A 282 -2.93 13.24 -3.87
C LEU A 282 -2.80 12.23 -5.02
N GLU A 283 -2.10 11.15 -4.75
CA GLU A 283 -1.85 10.07 -5.70
C GLU A 283 -2.32 8.75 -5.14
N GLU A 284 -2.69 7.82 -6.01
CA GLU A 284 -2.90 6.42 -5.61
C GLU A 284 -1.61 5.85 -5.04
N PHE A 285 -1.74 4.98 -4.05
CA PHE A 285 -0.58 4.36 -3.41
C PHE A 285 -0.14 3.12 -4.19
N HIS A 286 1.11 3.10 -4.64
CA HIS A 286 1.71 1.95 -5.31
C HIS A 286 2.85 1.36 -4.47
N PRO A 287 2.66 0.17 -3.87
CA PRO A 287 3.66 -0.49 -3.03
C PRO A 287 5.03 -0.62 -3.69
N GLN A 288 5.09 -1.02 -4.97
CA GLN A 288 6.34 -1.18 -5.72
C GLN A 288 7.12 0.14 -5.81
N ARG A 289 6.44 1.23 -6.20
CA ARG A 289 7.06 2.55 -6.33
C ARG A 289 7.59 3.04 -4.98
N MET A 290 6.85 2.78 -3.90
CA MET A 290 7.29 3.14 -2.56
C MET A 290 8.49 2.31 -2.10
N ALA A 291 8.52 1.00 -2.37
CA ALA A 291 9.65 0.14 -2.02
C ALA A 291 10.93 0.61 -2.73
N SER A 292 10.84 0.93 -4.03
CA SER A 292 11.96 1.48 -4.79
C SER A 292 12.43 2.83 -4.24
N ARG A 293 11.50 3.71 -3.82
CA ARG A 293 11.82 5.00 -3.20
C ARG A 293 12.55 4.83 -1.86
N ILE A 294 12.11 3.90 -1.02
CA ILE A 294 12.73 3.60 0.29
C ILE A 294 14.17 3.09 0.10
N LEU A 295 14.38 2.22 -0.88
CA LEU A 295 15.70 1.65 -1.16
C LEU A 295 16.65 2.64 -1.85
N GLY A 296 16.15 3.65 -2.54
CA GLY A 296 16.97 4.67 -3.21
C GLY A 296 17.86 4.11 -4.33
N MET A 297 17.49 2.95 -4.89
CA MET A 297 18.31 2.15 -5.80
C MET A 297 17.55 1.71 -7.05
N GLY A 298 16.85 2.66 -7.68
CA GLY A 298 16.08 2.40 -8.91
C GLY A 298 16.91 1.70 -9.99
N ASP A 299 18.15 2.14 -10.18
CA ASP A 299 19.04 1.58 -11.21
C ASP A 299 19.43 0.12 -10.94
N ILE A 300 19.63 -0.26 -9.67
CA ILE A 300 19.97 -1.65 -9.29
C ILE A 300 18.74 -2.54 -9.42
N LEU A 301 17.55 -2.04 -9.08
CA LEU A 301 16.31 -2.78 -9.26
C LEU A 301 16.05 -3.07 -10.74
N GLY A 302 16.32 -2.10 -11.62
CA GLY A 302 16.27 -2.32 -13.07
C GLY A 302 17.20 -3.45 -13.53
N LEU A 303 18.44 -3.48 -13.04
CA LEU A 303 19.38 -4.59 -13.34
C LEU A 303 18.88 -5.94 -12.85
N VAL A 304 18.22 -5.99 -11.69
CA VAL A 304 17.63 -7.22 -11.14
C VAL A 304 16.43 -7.67 -11.97
N GLU A 305 15.57 -6.75 -12.39
CA GLU A 305 14.42 -7.03 -13.27
C GLU A 305 14.87 -7.54 -14.64
N ASP A 306 15.85 -6.88 -15.26
CA ASP A 306 16.43 -7.28 -16.55
C ASP A 306 17.06 -8.68 -16.48
N ALA A 307 17.82 -8.95 -15.41
CA ALA A 307 18.42 -10.26 -15.20
C ALA A 307 17.36 -11.37 -15.02
N ARG A 308 16.28 -11.11 -14.27
CA ARG A 308 15.16 -12.05 -14.12
C ARG A 308 14.49 -12.32 -15.47
N ARG A 309 14.22 -11.26 -16.24
CA ARG A 309 13.61 -11.36 -17.57
C ARG A 309 14.46 -12.15 -18.55
N GLN A 310 15.77 -11.93 -18.55
CA GLN A 310 16.69 -12.66 -19.43
C GLN A 310 16.69 -14.16 -19.12
N VAL A 311 16.68 -14.54 -17.83
CA VAL A 311 16.57 -15.95 -17.42
C VAL A 311 15.25 -16.57 -17.89
N ASP A 312 14.13 -15.87 -17.73
CA ASP A 312 12.83 -16.37 -18.18
C ASP A 312 12.78 -16.54 -19.71
N GLU A 313 13.38 -15.61 -20.47
CA GLU A 313 13.49 -15.69 -21.93
C GLU A 313 14.40 -16.85 -22.37
N ASP A 314 15.52 -17.07 -21.70
CA ASP A 314 16.45 -18.17 -21.99
C ASP A 314 15.83 -19.53 -21.66
N GLN A 315 15.14 -19.66 -20.51
CA GLN A 315 14.39 -20.87 -20.15
C GLN A 315 13.27 -21.17 -21.15
N ALA A 316 12.54 -20.14 -21.59
CA ALA A 316 11.49 -20.29 -22.61
C ALA A 316 12.06 -20.72 -23.97
N ARG A 317 13.24 -20.20 -24.35
CA ARG A 317 13.95 -20.60 -25.57
C ARG A 317 14.46 -22.03 -25.48
N ASP A 318 15.08 -22.43 -24.38
CA ASP A 318 15.55 -23.80 -24.16
C ASP A 318 14.40 -24.79 -24.21
N LEU A 319 13.27 -24.47 -23.57
CA LEU A 319 12.05 -25.27 -23.64
C LEU A 319 11.51 -25.37 -25.07
N ALA A 320 11.43 -24.25 -25.79
CA ALA A 320 10.97 -24.22 -27.19
C ALA A 320 11.91 -24.99 -28.13
N GLN A 321 13.22 -24.93 -27.88
CA GLN A 321 14.23 -25.61 -28.67
C GLN A 321 14.23 -27.13 -28.39
N LYS A 322 14.03 -27.54 -27.13
CA LYS A 322 13.79 -28.95 -26.75
C LYS A 322 12.50 -29.50 -27.36
N LEU A 323 11.43 -28.71 -27.40
CA LEU A 323 10.17 -29.10 -28.07
C LEU A 323 10.33 -29.22 -29.59
N LYS A 324 11.11 -28.33 -30.22
CA LYS A 324 11.40 -28.37 -31.66
C LYS A 324 12.36 -29.49 -32.06
N SER A 325 13.33 -29.85 -31.21
CA SER A 325 14.37 -30.82 -31.55
C SER A 325 13.90 -32.28 -31.47
N GLY A 326 12.78 -32.55 -30.78
CA GLY A 326 12.19 -33.89 -30.66
C GLY A 326 13.08 -34.95 -30.02
N LYS A 327 14.27 -34.57 -29.53
CA LYS A 327 15.28 -35.43 -28.91
C LYS A 327 15.71 -34.79 -27.60
N GLY A 328 15.52 -35.52 -26.49
CA GLY A 328 15.95 -35.08 -25.16
C GLY A 328 14.82 -34.73 -24.21
N PHE A 329 13.59 -35.19 -24.46
CA PHE A 329 12.56 -35.21 -23.42
C PHE A 329 12.87 -36.39 -22.48
N ASP A 330 13.55 -36.09 -21.36
CA ASP A 330 13.94 -37.10 -20.39
C ASP A 330 12.93 -37.21 -19.23
N LEU A 331 13.15 -38.19 -18.34
CA LEU A 331 12.28 -38.41 -17.18
C LEU A 331 12.27 -37.24 -16.18
N ASN A 332 13.33 -36.41 -16.16
CA ASN A 332 13.38 -35.23 -15.29
C ASN A 332 12.55 -34.09 -15.87
N ASP A 333 12.57 -33.90 -17.18
CA ASP A 333 11.72 -32.95 -17.90
C ASP A 333 10.23 -33.33 -17.76
N PHE A 334 9.90 -34.63 -17.84
CA PHE A 334 8.54 -35.12 -17.57
C PHE A 334 8.11 -34.88 -16.11
N LYS A 335 9.03 -35.08 -15.15
CA LYS A 335 8.78 -34.79 -13.73
C LYS A 335 8.54 -33.29 -13.49
N GLN A 336 9.31 -32.41 -14.12
CA GLN A 336 9.12 -30.96 -14.02
C GLN A 336 7.78 -30.53 -14.63
N GLN A 337 7.39 -31.07 -15.79
CA GLN A 337 6.07 -30.82 -16.36
C GLN A 337 4.94 -31.28 -15.43
N ILE A 338 5.05 -32.47 -14.82
CA ILE A 338 4.04 -32.94 -13.85
C ILE A 338 3.97 -32.03 -12.63
N ALA A 339 5.10 -31.54 -12.14
CA ALA A 339 5.15 -30.62 -11.00
C ALA A 339 4.53 -29.25 -11.34
N GLN A 340 4.79 -28.73 -12.54
CA GLN A 340 4.25 -27.46 -13.03
C GLN A 340 2.74 -27.57 -13.31
N MET A 341 2.30 -28.68 -13.90
CA MET A 341 0.89 -28.99 -14.14
C MET A 341 0.10 -29.14 -12.84
N ARG A 342 0.69 -29.72 -11.78
CA ARG A 342 0.10 -29.73 -10.43
C ARG A 342 -0.04 -28.32 -9.84
N LYS A 343 0.97 -27.45 -10.00
CA LYS A 343 0.91 -26.06 -9.53
C LYS A 343 -0.17 -25.23 -10.26
N MET A 344 -0.49 -25.58 -11.50
CA MET A 344 -1.51 -24.90 -12.31
C MET A 344 -2.95 -25.45 -12.13
N GLY A 345 -3.19 -26.36 -11.18
CA GLY A 345 -4.52 -26.92 -10.91
C GLY A 345 -4.80 -28.29 -11.55
N GLY A 346 -3.78 -28.96 -12.08
CA GLY A 346 -3.87 -30.30 -12.65
C GLY A 346 -4.55 -30.37 -14.02
N LEU A 347 -4.75 -31.59 -14.53
CA LEU A 347 -5.41 -31.87 -15.82
C LEU A 347 -6.84 -31.32 -15.91
N SER A 348 -7.53 -31.18 -14.78
CA SER A 348 -8.90 -30.64 -14.72
C SER A 348 -8.95 -29.17 -15.17
N ALA A 349 -7.97 -28.35 -14.76
CA ALA A 349 -7.91 -26.94 -15.13
C ALA A 349 -7.51 -26.70 -16.60
N LEU A 350 -6.86 -27.69 -17.24
CA LEU A 350 -6.57 -27.68 -18.67
C LEU A 350 -7.78 -28.12 -19.50
N MET A 351 -8.60 -29.06 -19.00
CA MET A 351 -9.87 -29.43 -19.62
C MET A 351 -10.88 -28.26 -19.63
N ASP A 352 -10.95 -27.48 -18.55
CA ASP A 352 -11.83 -26.30 -18.48
C ASP A 352 -11.39 -25.15 -19.42
N LYS A 353 -10.16 -25.21 -19.93
CA LYS A 353 -9.57 -24.19 -20.83
C LYS A 353 -9.40 -24.66 -22.26
N LEU A 354 -9.82 -25.88 -22.59
CA LEU A 354 -9.83 -26.37 -23.96
C LEU A 354 -10.96 -25.70 -24.75
N PRO A 355 -10.68 -25.02 -25.88
CA PRO A 355 -11.72 -24.46 -26.74
C PRO A 355 -12.67 -25.56 -27.21
N ALA A 356 -13.97 -25.28 -27.23
CA ALA A 356 -15.04 -26.21 -27.63
C ALA A 356 -14.88 -26.82 -29.05
N GLN A 357 -13.92 -26.35 -29.84
CA GLN A 357 -13.59 -26.87 -31.17
C GLN A 357 -12.91 -28.26 -31.15
N PHE A 358 -12.42 -28.74 -30.01
CA PHE A 358 -11.83 -30.09 -29.89
C PHE A 358 -12.78 -31.15 -29.31
N ALA A 359 -14.00 -30.78 -28.91
CA ALA A 359 -14.99 -31.73 -28.39
C ALA A 359 -15.86 -32.41 -29.48
N GLY A 360 -15.63 -32.09 -30.77
CA GLY A 360 -16.43 -32.57 -31.90
C GLY A 360 -15.78 -33.65 -32.77
N ALA A 361 -14.64 -34.21 -32.36
CA ALA A 361 -13.98 -35.30 -33.09
C ALA A 361 -13.75 -36.49 -32.15
N ALA A 362 -14.85 -37.16 -31.80
CA ALA A 362 -14.88 -38.48 -31.20
C ALA A 362 -15.87 -39.35 -31.99
#